data_AF-A0AAI9TQ59-F1
#
_entry.id   AF-A0AAI9TQ59-F1
#
_cell.length_a   1.000
_cell.length_b   1.000
_cell.length_c   1.000
_cell.angle_alpha   90.00
_cell.angle_beta   90.00
_cell.angle_gamma   90.00
#
_symmetry.space_group_name_H-M   'P 1'
#
loop_
_entity.id
_entity.type
_entity.pdbx_description
1 polymer ?
#
loop_
_entity_poly.entity_id
_entity_poly.type
_entity_poly.pdbx_seq_one_letter_code
_entity_poly.pdbx_strand_id
1 'polypeptide(L)'
;MYLFYELRPNSPELALAQKQNNDLPTGHKDIIWGIGYYLSPTQQSRGVMSVAVRTVIQEWAIPRMNLHLLKSSFFVGNTGSSKVLEKNKFEEIGTFKDWTPASPNKGRGKMSIVVVEWKGLL
;
A
#
# COMPACT_ATOMS: atom_id res chain seq x y z
N MET A 1 1.52 2.25 -10.14
CA MET A 1 0.76 0.98 -10.13
C MET A 1 1.17 0.16 -8.92
N TYR A 2 0.29 -0.71 -8.37
CA TYR A 2 0.64 -1.55 -7.22
C TYR A 2 1.73 -2.58 -7.56
N LEU A 3 2.61 -2.87 -6.59
CA LEU A 3 3.76 -3.77 -6.80
C LEU A 3 3.52 -5.22 -6.37
N PHE A 4 2.33 -5.56 -5.88
CA PHE A 4 1.99 -6.93 -5.45
C PHE A 4 2.95 -7.46 -4.38
N TYR A 5 3.08 -6.69 -3.29
CA TYR A 5 4.00 -7.00 -2.20
C TYR A 5 3.73 -8.34 -1.52
N GLU A 6 2.55 -8.92 -1.68
CA GLU A 6 2.19 -10.26 -1.20
C GLU A 6 2.81 -11.40 -2.03
N LEU A 7 3.35 -11.12 -3.22
CA LEU A 7 3.97 -12.11 -4.10
C LEU A 7 5.49 -12.09 -3.96
N ARG A 8 6.13 -13.24 -4.16
CA ARG A 8 7.59 -13.34 -3.98
C ARG A 8 8.31 -12.53 -5.04
N PRO A 9 9.38 -11.80 -4.67
CA PRO A 9 10.25 -11.15 -5.64
C PRO A 9 10.77 -12.13 -6.70
N ASN A 10 10.79 -11.71 -7.95
CA ASN A 10 11.24 -12.48 -9.12
C ASN A 10 10.46 -13.78 -9.39
N SER A 11 9.24 -13.92 -8.87
CA SER A 11 8.40 -15.09 -9.16
C SER A 11 7.57 -14.90 -10.46
N PRO A 12 7.23 -15.99 -11.17
CA PRO A 12 6.33 -15.93 -12.32
C PRO A 12 4.96 -15.34 -11.99
N GLU A 13 4.45 -15.62 -10.78
CA GLU A 13 3.16 -15.12 -10.30
C GLU A 13 3.18 -13.59 -10.16
N LEU A 14 4.28 -13.03 -9.63
CA LEU A 14 4.46 -11.58 -9.54
C LEU A 14 4.49 -10.94 -10.93
N ALA A 15 5.27 -11.51 -11.86
CA ALA A 15 5.36 -11.01 -13.22
C ALA A 15 4.01 -11.06 -13.93
N LEU A 16 3.25 -12.15 -13.76
CA LEU A 16 1.93 -12.31 -14.33
C LEU A 16 0.93 -11.30 -13.76
N ALA A 17 0.87 -11.13 -12.44
CA ALA A 17 -0.04 -10.19 -11.79
C ALA A 17 0.26 -8.73 -12.21
N GLN A 18 1.53 -8.36 -12.28
CA GLN A 18 1.94 -7.05 -12.77
C GLN A 18 1.57 -6.85 -14.25
N LYS A 19 1.80 -7.85 -15.10
CA LYS A 19 1.41 -7.79 -16.51
C LYS A 19 -0.10 -7.62 -16.65
N GLN A 20 -0.89 -8.46 -15.98
CA GLN A 20 -2.36 -8.39 -16.01
C GLN A 20 -2.87 -7.00 -15.61
N ASN A 21 -2.30 -6.41 -14.56
CA ASN A 21 -2.71 -5.09 -14.09
C ASN A 21 -2.26 -3.94 -15.02
N ASN A 22 -1.10 -4.07 -15.66
CA ASN A 22 -0.57 -3.09 -16.64
C ASN A 22 -1.34 -3.12 -17.96
N ASP A 23 -1.83 -4.28 -18.38
CA ASP A 23 -2.54 -4.47 -19.65
C ASP A 23 -3.98 -3.93 -19.59
N LEU A 24 -4.49 -3.60 -18.41
CA LEU A 24 -5.81 -3.02 -18.25
C LEU A 24 -5.86 -1.60 -18.84
N PRO A 25 -6.93 -1.22 -19.56
CA PRO A 25 -7.11 0.14 -20.03
C PRO A 25 -7.09 1.17 -18.89
N THR A 26 -6.65 2.39 -19.17
CA THR A 26 -6.65 3.47 -18.16
C THR A 26 -8.05 3.66 -17.55
N GLY A 27 -8.13 3.68 -16.21
CA GLY A 27 -9.38 3.81 -15.48
C GLY A 27 -10.23 2.54 -15.42
N HIS A 28 -9.72 1.39 -15.86
CA HIS A 28 -10.43 0.13 -15.69
C HIS A 28 -10.61 -0.20 -14.21
N LYS A 29 -11.82 -0.63 -13.82
CA LYS A 29 -12.20 -0.86 -12.42
C LYS A 29 -11.35 -1.91 -11.70
N ASP A 30 -10.82 -2.88 -12.44
CA ASP A 30 -10.05 -3.99 -11.89
C ASP A 30 -8.56 -3.64 -11.72
N ILE A 31 -8.14 -2.40 -12.01
CA ILE A 31 -6.78 -1.96 -11.69
C ILE A 31 -6.61 -1.90 -10.18
N ILE A 32 -5.63 -2.65 -9.68
CA ILE A 32 -5.15 -2.58 -8.31
C ILE A 32 -4.13 -1.45 -8.21
N TRP A 33 -4.48 -0.44 -7.43
CA TRP A 33 -3.63 0.69 -7.12
C TRP A 33 -2.85 0.47 -5.82
N GLY A 34 -1.72 1.16 -5.71
CA GLY A 34 -0.87 1.14 -4.52
C GLY A 34 -0.74 2.54 -3.96
N ILE A 35 -0.85 2.68 -2.63
CA ILE A 35 -0.53 3.93 -1.93
C ILE A 35 0.66 3.74 -0.99
N GLY A 36 1.60 4.68 -1.05
CA GLY A 36 2.73 4.81 -0.15
C GLY A 36 2.94 6.28 0.18
N TYR A 37 3.44 6.58 1.38
CA TYR A 37 3.56 7.93 1.87
C TYR A 37 4.73 8.11 2.84
N TYR A 38 5.23 9.33 2.90
CA TYR A 38 6.23 9.76 3.87
C TYR A 38 5.72 11.00 4.59
N LEU A 39 6.05 11.11 5.86
CA LEU A 39 5.73 12.27 6.68
C LEU A 39 6.99 12.72 7.40
N SER A 40 7.25 14.02 7.40
CA SER A 40 8.34 14.60 8.19
C SER A 40 8.21 14.17 9.66
N PRO A 41 9.30 13.76 10.34
CA PRO A 41 9.26 13.41 11.76
C PRO A 41 8.61 14.49 12.64
N THR A 42 8.82 15.76 12.30
CA THR A 42 8.25 16.92 13.01
C THR A 42 6.73 17.07 12.87
N GLN A 43 6.12 16.35 11.94
CA GLN A 43 4.68 16.41 11.66
C GLN A 43 3.92 15.14 12.10
N GLN A 44 4.63 14.19 12.71
CA GLN A 44 4.04 12.94 13.20
C GLN A 44 3.06 13.19 14.36
N SER A 45 2.18 12.22 14.61
CA SER A 45 1.23 12.24 15.74
C SER A 45 0.20 13.37 15.74
N ARG A 46 0.07 14.13 14.64
CA ARG A 46 -0.91 15.23 14.48
C ARG A 46 -2.13 14.85 13.63
N GLY A 47 -2.25 13.59 13.22
CA GLY A 47 -3.33 13.12 12.34
C GLY A 47 -3.22 13.55 10.87
N VAL A 48 -2.19 14.33 10.51
CA VAL A 48 -1.96 14.87 9.16
C VAL A 48 -2.03 13.78 8.09
N MET A 49 -1.31 12.66 8.26
CA MET A 49 -1.29 11.60 7.26
C MET A 49 -2.63 10.86 7.15
N SER A 50 -3.39 10.72 8.25
CA SER A 50 -4.72 10.13 8.19
C SER A 50 -5.67 10.97 7.34
N VAL A 51 -5.62 12.29 7.48
CA VAL A 51 -6.39 13.22 6.65
C VAL A 51 -5.90 13.19 5.21
N ALA A 52 -4.59 13.27 4.98
CA ALA A 52 -4.03 13.25 3.63
C ALA A 52 -4.41 11.99 2.85
N VAL A 53 -4.27 10.79 3.46
CA VAL A 53 -4.67 9.52 2.83
C VAL A 53 -6.16 9.54 2.49
N ARG A 54 -7.02 9.95 3.44
CA ARG A 54 -8.47 10.04 3.20
C ARG A 54 -8.79 10.97 2.03
N THR A 55 -8.22 12.18 2.04
CA THR A 55 -8.45 13.20 1.02
C THR A 55 -7.97 12.74 -0.35
N VAL A 56 -6.79 12.12 -0.44
CA VAL A 56 -6.29 11.61 -1.73
C VAL A 56 -7.21 10.51 -2.27
N ILE A 57 -7.70 9.60 -1.42
CA ILE A 57 -8.62 8.53 -1.85
C ILE A 57 -9.94 9.14 -2.33
N GLN A 58 -10.59 9.94 -1.49
CA GLN A 58 -11.95 10.45 -1.70
C GLN A 58 -12.03 11.53 -2.78
N GLU A 59 -11.17 12.53 -2.70
CA GLU A 59 -11.27 13.74 -3.52
C GLU A 59 -10.52 13.63 -4.84
N TRP A 60 -9.65 12.63 -4.99
CA TRP A 60 -8.80 12.50 -6.17
C TRP A 60 -8.83 11.10 -6.80
N ALA A 61 -8.43 10.05 -6.07
CA ALA A 61 -8.23 8.74 -6.68
C ALA A 61 -9.56 8.13 -7.17
N ILE A 62 -10.63 8.18 -6.38
CA ILE A 62 -11.96 7.74 -6.82
C ILE A 62 -12.43 8.54 -8.05
N PRO A 63 -12.58 9.89 -8.00
CA PRO A 63 -13.18 10.63 -9.10
C PRO A 63 -12.29 10.74 -10.35
N ARG A 64 -10.96 10.66 -10.22
CA ARG A 64 -10.04 10.89 -11.34
C ARG A 64 -9.30 9.65 -11.85
N MET A 65 -9.20 8.60 -11.03
CA MET A 65 -8.57 7.34 -11.44
C MET A 65 -9.56 6.18 -11.56
N ASN A 66 -10.85 6.41 -11.25
CA ASN A 66 -11.85 5.36 -11.11
C ASN A 66 -11.34 4.26 -10.17
N LEU A 67 -10.90 4.65 -8.97
CA LEU A 67 -10.34 3.73 -7.98
C LEU A 67 -11.43 2.81 -7.40
N HIS A 68 -11.25 1.48 -7.55
CA HIS A 68 -12.05 0.46 -6.85
C HIS A 68 -11.20 -0.43 -5.94
N LEU A 69 -9.98 -0.78 -6.38
CA LEU A 69 -9.09 -1.67 -5.64
C LEU A 69 -7.81 -0.91 -5.22
N LEU A 70 -7.55 -0.86 -3.92
CA LEU A 70 -6.37 -0.17 -3.37
C LEU A 70 -5.69 -1.04 -2.31
N LYS A 71 -4.36 -1.19 -2.44
CA LYS A 71 -3.54 -1.89 -1.46
C LYS A 71 -2.39 -1.02 -0.96
N SER A 72 -1.87 -1.38 0.20
CA SER A 72 -0.67 -0.77 0.78
C SER A 72 0.11 -1.82 1.58
N SER A 73 1.31 -1.47 2.00
CA SER A 73 2.11 -2.30 2.90
C SER A 73 2.92 -1.45 3.86
N PHE A 74 3.28 -2.04 5.00
CA PHE A 74 4.16 -1.41 5.97
C PHE A 74 5.03 -2.46 6.67
N PHE A 75 6.20 -2.06 7.16
CA PHE A 75 7.04 -2.96 7.96
C PHE A 75 6.36 -3.34 9.27
N VAL A 76 6.49 -4.62 9.68
CA VAL A 76 6.09 -5.06 11.01
C VAL A 76 6.74 -4.16 12.07
N GLY A 77 5.95 -3.68 13.03
CA GLY A 77 6.37 -2.71 14.05
C GLY A 77 6.19 -1.24 13.67
N ASN A 78 5.80 -0.91 12.43
CA ASN A 78 5.44 0.46 12.05
C ASN A 78 4.01 0.81 12.49
N THR A 79 3.86 1.13 13.78
CA THR A 79 2.59 1.52 14.39
C THR A 79 1.96 2.77 13.76
N GLY A 80 2.79 3.69 13.26
CA GLY A 80 2.31 4.91 12.61
C GLY A 80 1.52 4.61 11.34
N SER A 81 2.09 3.83 10.43
CA SER A 81 1.41 3.41 9.19
C SER A 81 0.20 2.52 9.50
N SER A 82 0.33 1.57 10.43
CA SER A 82 -0.77 0.70 10.86
C SER A 82 -2.00 1.52 11.27
N LYS A 83 -1.86 2.49 12.18
CA LYS A 83 -2.97 3.34 12.63
C LYS A 83 -3.52 4.27 11.55
N VAL A 84 -2.67 4.75 10.63
CA VAL A 84 -3.13 5.58 9.50
C VAL A 84 -4.02 4.76 8.57
N LEU A 85 -3.59 3.56 8.22
CA LEU A 85 -4.29 2.66 7.29
C LEU A 85 -5.61 2.16 7.92
N GLU A 86 -5.58 1.73 9.18
CA GLU A 86 -6.78 1.33 9.93
C GLU A 86 -7.86 2.43 9.94
N LYS A 87 -7.48 3.67 10.29
CA LYS A 87 -8.39 4.84 10.27
C LYS A 87 -8.96 5.15 8.88
N ASN A 88 -8.32 4.66 7.83
CA ASN A 88 -8.72 4.83 6.44
C ASN A 88 -9.33 3.56 5.84
N LYS A 89 -9.88 2.66 6.67
CA LYS A 89 -10.60 1.46 6.24
C LYS A 89 -9.76 0.48 5.42
N PHE A 90 -8.47 0.40 5.75
CA PHE A 90 -7.65 -0.71 5.31
C PHE A 90 -7.70 -1.83 6.33
N GLU A 91 -7.75 -3.05 5.83
CA GLU A 91 -7.69 -4.28 6.63
C GLU A 91 -6.49 -5.11 6.22
N GLU A 92 -5.88 -5.80 7.19
CA GLU A 92 -4.79 -6.73 6.93
C GLU A 92 -5.27 -7.92 6.10
N ILE A 93 -4.51 -8.21 5.05
CA ILE A 93 -4.71 -9.41 4.21
C ILE A 93 -3.58 -10.43 4.35
N GLY A 94 -2.48 -10.05 5.02
CA GLY A 94 -1.43 -10.98 5.38
C GLY A 94 -0.18 -10.31 5.94
N THR A 95 0.53 -11.08 6.76
CA THR A 95 1.87 -10.76 7.26
C THR A 95 2.90 -11.69 6.61
N PHE A 96 3.91 -11.09 5.99
CA PHE A 96 4.94 -11.79 5.22
C PHE A 96 6.30 -11.63 5.90
N LYS A 97 6.84 -12.74 6.41
CA LYS A 97 8.07 -12.76 7.21
C LYS A 97 9.32 -12.72 6.33
N ASP A 98 10.35 -11.98 6.75
CA ASP A 98 11.67 -11.90 6.09
C ASP A 98 11.53 -11.67 4.57
N TRP A 99 10.68 -10.72 4.20
CA TRP A 99 10.09 -10.67 2.86
C TRP A 99 10.80 -9.71 1.91
N THR A 100 11.08 -8.49 2.38
CA THR A 100 11.73 -7.45 1.59
C THR A 100 13.09 -7.11 2.19
N PRO A 101 14.12 -6.79 1.39
CA PRO A 101 15.36 -6.26 1.94
C PRO A 101 15.09 -4.99 2.74
N ALA A 102 15.78 -4.81 3.86
CA ALA A 102 15.84 -3.51 4.50
C ALA A 102 16.57 -2.51 3.58
N SER A 103 16.44 -1.21 3.87
CA SER A 103 17.30 -0.21 3.23
C SER A 103 18.78 -0.65 3.33
N PRO A 104 19.53 -0.69 2.21
CA PRO A 104 20.92 -1.16 2.18
C PRO A 104 21.80 -0.47 3.21
N ASN A 105 21.49 0.80 3.50
CA ASN A 105 22.25 1.67 4.40
C ASN A 105 22.09 1.34 5.89
N LYS A 106 21.18 0.44 6.27
CA LYS A 106 20.89 0.13 7.68
C LYS A 106 21.44 -1.20 8.15
N GLY A 107 22.09 -2.00 7.29
CA GLY A 107 22.70 -3.28 7.65
C GLY A 107 21.72 -4.30 8.26
N ARG A 108 20.40 -4.06 8.14
CA ARG A 108 19.37 -4.96 8.64
C ARG A 108 19.13 -6.05 7.60
N GLY A 109 18.92 -7.28 8.06
CA GLY A 109 18.48 -8.40 7.22
C GLY A 109 17.13 -8.12 6.56
N LYS A 110 16.53 -9.14 5.95
CA LYS A 110 15.18 -8.99 5.41
C LYS A 110 14.21 -8.55 6.51
N MET A 111 13.28 -7.67 6.15
CA MET A 111 12.25 -7.14 7.03
C MET A 111 10.92 -7.81 6.70
N SER A 112 10.14 -8.10 7.73
CA SER A 112 8.75 -8.54 7.58
C SER A 112 7.84 -7.37 7.24
N ILE A 113 6.82 -7.62 6.42
CA ILE A 113 5.81 -6.62 6.04
C ILE A 113 4.41 -7.13 6.36
N VAL A 114 3.50 -6.19 6.58
CA VAL A 114 2.06 -6.39 6.58
C VAL A 114 1.53 -5.81 5.28
N VAL A 115 0.69 -6.56 4.57
CA VAL A 115 -0.04 -6.07 3.40
C VAL A 115 -1.50 -5.84 3.81
N VAL A 116 -2.05 -4.72 3.37
CA VAL A 116 -3.41 -4.32 3.67
C VAL A 116 -4.17 -3.97 2.39
N GLU A 117 -5.49 -4.13 2.45
CA GLU A 117 -6.43 -3.78 1.39
C GLU A 117 -7.47 -2.80 1.89
N TRP A 118 -7.78 -1.79 1.08
CA TRP A 118 -8.83 -0.82 1.33
C TRP A 118 -10.21 -1.44 1.07
N LYS A 119 -11.15 -1.23 2.00
CA LYS A 119 -12.50 -1.82 1.95
C LYS A 119 -13.58 -0.88 1.43
N GLY A 120 -13.20 0.21 0.76
CA GLY A 120 -14.13 1.17 0.17
C GLY A 120 -14.56 2.31 1.11
N LEU A 121 -15.47 3.14 0.60
CA LEU A 121 -16.24 4.08 1.41
C LEU A 121 -17.49 3.35 1.94
N LEU A 122 -17.90 3.66 3.17
CA LEU A 122 -19.17 3.18 3.72
C LEU A 122 -20.35 3.55 2.81
#